data_AF-A0A965WJ80-F1
#
_entry.id   AF-A0A965WJ80-F1
#
_cell.length_a   1.000
_cell.length_b   1.000
_cell.length_c   1.000
_cell.angle_alpha   90.00
_cell.angle_beta   90.00
_cell.angle_gamma   90.00
#
_symmetry.space_group_name_H-M   'P 1'
#
loop_
_entity.id
_entity.type
_entity.pdbx_description
1 polymer ?
#
loop_
_entity_poly.entity_id
_entity_poly.type
_entity_poly.pdbx_seq_one_letter_code
_entity_poly.pdbx_strand_id
1 'polypeptide(L)'
;TDKGKIPYNVKTGGYADSSDPDTFVSYAIMLSKLSDYLHYDADNSLTGGVGLGVFRGYSAVDIDHCVDDSGNISAIANDIIEYFNSYTELSPSKHGVRIIFKTNQKYDKQKYYIKNSKIGLEIYISDETKRFVTITGNTLNISNEIATVNLTSILDRYMLRNSPIKSFITSDAKLRELYNGKAPGAGADESERDASLCCKLAYYLNGDYNAINEAFMSSPYYLSKDDYHKQKWLRDDYKDSTINGAISLVRTSKPSPNISDIKQEFELNDTGNSRRFVSRFSNIVKYNVENMRWMIFNGKHWQPDIQLNVKNFAEIIAEEMKYEASMMTDAKRQVEMLKNVQRVYNTSGKEALLKEAQHIQGVPCINDDFDRDIYA
;
A
#
# COMPACT_ATOMS: atom_id res chain seq x y z
N THR A 1 15.94 30.02 -17.99
CA THR A 1 17.22 29.69 -18.64
C THR A 1 17.50 28.21 -18.46
N ASP A 2 18.27 27.60 -19.36
CA ASP A 2 18.63 26.17 -19.35
C ASP A 2 19.37 25.71 -18.07
N LYS A 3 19.78 26.67 -17.21
CA LYS A 3 20.44 26.44 -15.93
C LYS A 3 19.48 26.34 -14.73
N GLY A 4 18.16 26.44 -14.94
CA GLY A 4 17.16 26.42 -13.88
C GLY A 4 17.12 27.71 -13.05
N LYS A 5 16.41 27.68 -11.92
CA LYS A 5 16.32 28.79 -10.96
C LYS A 5 17.52 28.69 -10.01
N ILE A 6 18.36 29.72 -9.96
CA ILE A 6 19.62 29.70 -9.19
C ILE A 6 19.49 30.62 -7.97
N PRO A 7 19.77 30.14 -6.75
CA PRO A 7 19.69 30.96 -5.55
C PRO A 7 20.94 31.84 -5.41
N TYR A 8 20.75 33.10 -5.02
CA TYR A 8 21.82 34.09 -4.82
C TYR A 8 21.89 34.53 -3.35
N ASN A 9 23.11 34.69 -2.86
CA ASN A 9 23.37 35.30 -1.56
C ASN A 9 23.46 36.82 -1.74
N VAL A 10 22.41 37.52 -1.33
CA VAL A 10 22.30 38.97 -1.52
C VAL A 10 23.32 39.80 -0.74
N LYS A 11 24.00 39.23 0.27
CA LYS A 11 25.09 39.92 1.00
C LYS A 11 26.39 39.93 0.21
N THR A 12 26.70 38.83 -0.47
CA THR A 12 27.99 38.63 -1.13
C THR A 12 27.93 38.84 -2.65
N GLY A 13 26.74 38.80 -3.25
CA GLY A 13 26.57 38.83 -4.71
C GLY A 13 26.84 37.50 -5.41
N GLY A 14 27.33 36.49 -4.66
CA GLY A 14 27.57 35.14 -5.16
C GLY A 14 26.35 34.24 -5.08
N TYR A 15 26.53 32.96 -5.40
CA TYR A 15 25.49 31.94 -5.23
C TYR A 15 25.25 31.64 -3.74
N ALA A 16 23.99 31.39 -3.40
CA ALA A 16 23.64 30.82 -2.10
C ALA A 16 23.69 29.29 -2.17
N ASP A 17 24.11 28.64 -1.10
CA ASP A 17 24.07 27.19 -0.96
C ASP A 17 22.75 26.81 -0.27
N SER A 18 21.85 26.13 -0.98
CA SER A 18 20.55 25.73 -0.45
C SER A 18 20.61 24.69 0.68
N SER A 19 21.81 24.20 1.03
CA SER A 19 22.07 23.37 2.20
C SER A 19 22.66 24.12 3.40
N ASP A 20 23.04 25.38 3.23
CA ASP A 20 23.60 26.23 4.28
C ASP A 20 22.68 27.43 4.56
N PRO A 21 21.89 27.40 5.65
CA PRO A 21 21.02 28.50 6.04
C PRO A 21 21.74 29.84 6.24
N ASP A 22 23.04 29.86 6.50
CA ASP A 22 23.80 31.10 6.73
C ASP A 22 24.11 31.86 5.42
N THR A 23 23.93 31.19 4.28
CA THR A 23 23.97 31.83 2.96
C THR A 23 22.66 32.55 2.61
N PHE A 24 21.61 32.38 3.41
CA PHE A 24 20.34 33.09 3.30
C PHE A 24 20.29 34.30 4.23
N VAL A 25 19.31 35.18 4.01
CA VAL A 25 19.12 36.40 4.80
C VAL A 25 17.67 36.54 5.24
N SER A 26 17.43 37.43 6.22
CA SER A 26 16.06 37.80 6.60
C SER A 26 15.31 38.46 5.44
N TYR A 27 13.98 38.39 5.48
CA TYR A 27 13.10 39.03 4.49
C TYR A 27 13.42 40.52 4.30
N ALA A 28 13.67 41.26 5.39
CA ALA A 28 13.97 42.69 5.32
C ALA A 28 15.28 42.98 4.55
N ILE A 29 16.32 42.15 4.74
CA ILE A 29 17.60 42.29 4.01
C ILE A 29 17.44 41.87 2.55
N MET A 30 16.68 40.79 2.30
CA MET A 30 16.39 40.35 0.93
C MET A 30 15.63 41.45 0.18
N LEU A 31 14.60 42.03 0.78
CA LEU A 31 13.77 43.05 0.16
C LEU A 31 14.55 44.33 -0.18
N SER A 32 15.48 44.76 0.70
CA SER A 32 16.31 45.94 0.44
C SER A 32 17.31 45.77 -0.70
N LYS A 33 17.51 44.52 -1.18
CA LYS A 33 18.42 44.17 -2.27
C LYS A 33 17.72 43.59 -3.49
N LEU A 34 16.41 43.31 -3.41
CA LEU A 34 15.68 42.57 -4.43
C LEU A 34 15.78 43.21 -5.82
N SER A 35 15.71 44.53 -5.91
CA SER A 35 15.82 45.27 -7.18
C SER A 35 17.11 44.97 -7.95
N ASP A 36 18.20 44.68 -7.25
CA ASP A 36 19.51 44.40 -7.85
C ASP A 36 19.53 43.04 -8.59
N TYR A 37 18.56 42.17 -8.30
CA TYR A 37 18.45 40.80 -8.81
C TYR A 37 17.19 40.57 -9.66
N LEU A 38 16.41 41.63 -9.91
CA LEU A 38 15.29 41.59 -10.86
C LEU A 38 15.78 42.09 -12.21
N HIS A 39 15.76 41.22 -13.20
CA HIS A 39 16.22 41.51 -14.55
C HIS A 39 15.14 41.15 -15.56
N TYR A 40 15.20 41.69 -16.77
CA TYR A 40 14.36 41.25 -17.88
C TYR A 40 15.23 40.52 -18.88
N ASP A 41 14.76 39.38 -19.39
CA ASP A 41 15.44 38.70 -20.50
C ASP A 41 15.13 39.38 -21.85
N ALA A 42 15.66 38.81 -22.94
CA ALA A 42 15.53 39.36 -24.29
C ALA A 42 14.07 39.43 -24.76
N ASP A 43 13.17 38.61 -24.21
CA ASP A 43 11.75 38.58 -24.52
C ASP A 43 10.94 39.47 -23.55
N ASN A 44 11.62 40.33 -22.78
CA ASN A 44 11.05 41.21 -21.78
C ASN A 44 10.27 40.47 -20.67
N SER A 45 10.65 39.22 -20.39
CA SER A 45 10.12 38.46 -19.27
C SER A 45 10.93 38.74 -18.01
N LEU A 46 10.23 38.97 -16.88
CA LEU A 46 10.90 39.17 -15.60
C LEU A 46 11.63 37.89 -15.19
N THR A 47 12.93 38.03 -14.95
CA THR A 47 13.84 37.02 -14.46
C THR A 47 14.34 37.43 -13.08
N GLY A 48 14.36 36.47 -12.16
CA GLY A 48 14.61 36.74 -10.74
C GLY A 48 13.32 36.81 -9.93
N GLY A 49 13.47 36.68 -8.61
CA GLY A 49 12.36 36.60 -7.69
C GLY A 49 12.82 36.14 -6.31
N VAL A 50 11.87 35.97 -5.41
CA VAL A 50 12.16 35.58 -4.03
C VAL A 50 12.31 34.06 -3.94
N GLY A 51 13.32 33.61 -3.19
CA GLY A 51 13.52 32.22 -2.81
C GLY A 51 13.38 32.03 -1.31
N LEU A 52 12.76 30.93 -0.90
CA LEU A 52 12.67 30.48 0.49
C LEU A 52 13.45 29.17 0.65
N GLY A 53 14.43 29.16 1.54
CA GLY A 53 15.12 27.93 1.93
C GLY A 53 14.23 27.02 2.76
N VAL A 54 14.26 25.71 2.48
CA VAL A 54 13.42 24.71 3.15
C VAL A 54 14.16 24.14 4.38
N PHE A 55 14.19 24.94 5.44
CA PHE A 55 14.86 24.63 6.71
C PHE A 55 14.23 25.41 7.87
N ARG A 56 14.69 25.17 9.11
CA ARG A 56 14.22 25.89 10.32
C ARG A 56 12.70 25.75 10.54
N GLY A 57 12.18 24.56 10.28
CA GLY A 57 10.79 24.17 10.47
C GLY A 57 9.85 24.48 9.29
N TYR A 58 10.32 25.13 8.23
CA TYR A 58 9.51 25.43 7.05
C TYR A 58 9.73 24.37 5.97
N SER A 59 8.65 23.65 5.64
CA SER A 59 8.57 22.63 4.61
C SER A 59 7.79 23.16 3.39
N ALA A 60 7.91 22.49 2.24
CA ALA A 60 7.24 22.92 1.02
C ALA A 60 6.67 21.75 0.20
N VAL A 61 5.51 21.95 -0.41
CA VAL A 61 4.97 21.13 -1.50
C VAL A 61 5.13 21.91 -2.80
N ASP A 62 5.60 21.25 -3.86
CA ASP A 62 5.63 21.77 -5.23
C ASP A 62 4.82 20.81 -6.11
N ILE A 63 3.83 21.34 -6.83
CA ILE A 63 2.99 20.57 -7.75
C ILE A 63 3.14 21.16 -9.15
N ASP A 64 3.88 20.46 -10.00
CA ASP A 64 4.13 20.86 -11.38
C ASP A 64 2.95 20.51 -12.29
N HIS A 65 2.67 21.39 -13.27
CA HIS A 65 1.69 21.17 -14.34
C HIS A 65 0.27 20.82 -13.86
N CYS A 66 -0.13 21.35 -12.71
CA CYS A 66 -1.45 21.11 -12.13
C CYS A 66 -2.48 22.21 -12.41
N VAL A 67 -2.09 23.29 -13.09
CA VAL A 67 -2.98 24.39 -13.50
C VAL A 67 -2.98 24.48 -15.03
N ASP A 68 -4.16 24.47 -15.62
CA ASP A 68 -4.32 24.60 -17.09
C ASP A 68 -4.32 26.07 -17.55
N ASP A 69 -4.33 26.28 -18.87
CA ASP A 69 -4.34 27.62 -19.48
C ASP A 69 -5.56 28.47 -19.10
N SER A 70 -6.64 27.83 -18.65
CA SER A 70 -7.87 28.50 -18.18
C SER A 70 -7.82 28.81 -16.67
N GLY A 71 -6.77 28.40 -15.96
CA GLY A 71 -6.62 28.56 -14.52
C GLY A 71 -7.29 27.47 -13.68
N ASN A 72 -7.80 26.39 -14.29
CA ASN A 72 -8.38 25.29 -13.53
C ASN A 72 -7.29 24.46 -12.88
N ILE A 73 -7.48 24.14 -11.60
CA ILE A 73 -6.58 23.32 -10.81
C ILE A 73 -7.01 21.85 -10.90
N SER A 74 -6.06 20.93 -11.10
CA SER A 74 -6.33 19.50 -11.18
C SER A 74 -6.93 18.94 -9.89
N ALA A 75 -7.73 17.87 -10.00
CA ALA A 75 -8.38 17.25 -8.84
C ALA A 75 -7.36 16.78 -7.77
N ILE A 76 -6.21 16.26 -8.20
CA ILE A 76 -5.12 15.84 -7.28
C ILE A 76 -4.56 17.04 -6.53
N ALA A 77 -4.30 18.16 -7.24
CA ALA A 77 -3.80 19.36 -6.60
C ALA A 77 -4.82 19.95 -5.63
N ASN A 78 -6.12 19.97 -5.97
CA ASN A 78 -7.17 20.41 -5.05
C ASN A 78 -7.25 19.56 -3.78
N ASP A 79 -7.18 18.23 -3.87
CA ASP A 79 -7.17 17.35 -2.68
C ASP A 79 -5.98 17.67 -1.76
N ILE A 80 -4.80 17.91 -2.35
CA ILE A 80 -3.59 18.26 -1.59
C ILE A 80 -3.73 19.66 -0.98
N ILE A 81 -4.20 20.65 -1.73
CA ILE A 81 -4.41 22.02 -1.24
C ILE A 81 -5.38 22.03 -0.05
N GLU A 82 -6.52 21.33 -0.19
CA GLU A 82 -7.54 21.21 0.86
C GLU A 82 -6.99 20.51 2.10
N TYR A 83 -6.23 19.41 1.91
CA TYR A 83 -5.64 18.68 3.03
C TYR A 83 -4.64 19.50 3.84
N PHE A 84 -3.75 20.24 3.14
CA PHE A 84 -2.73 21.04 3.83
C PHE A 84 -3.33 22.30 4.47
N ASN A 85 -4.37 22.89 3.86
CA ASN A 85 -5.04 24.10 4.31
C ASN A 85 -4.07 25.17 4.86
N SER A 86 -3.03 25.44 4.08
CA SER A 86 -1.89 26.27 4.46
C SER A 86 -1.64 27.32 3.38
N TYR A 87 -0.69 28.22 3.62
CA TYR A 87 -0.24 29.19 2.63
C TYR A 87 0.02 28.53 1.28
N THR A 88 -0.74 28.96 0.27
CA THR A 88 -0.76 28.36 -1.07
C THR A 88 -0.70 29.45 -2.14
N GLU A 89 0.20 29.30 -3.10
CA GLU A 89 0.41 30.25 -4.20
C GLU A 89 0.65 29.56 -5.54
N LEU A 90 0.44 30.30 -6.63
CA LEU A 90 0.85 29.89 -7.97
C LEU A 90 2.37 30.02 -8.13
N SER A 91 2.97 29.05 -8.82
CA SER A 91 4.39 29.08 -9.19
C SER A 91 4.66 30.20 -10.24
N PRO A 92 5.93 30.58 -10.49
CA PRO A 92 6.26 31.61 -11.48
C PRO A 92 5.74 31.33 -12.89
N SER A 93 5.62 30.05 -13.28
CA SER A 93 5.07 29.69 -14.59
C SER A 93 3.55 29.79 -14.62
N LYS A 94 2.89 29.95 -13.46
CA LYS A 94 1.43 29.91 -13.24
C LYS A 94 0.75 28.56 -13.55
N HIS A 95 1.51 27.57 -14.00
CA HIS A 95 1.03 26.22 -14.32
C HIS A 95 1.22 25.23 -13.17
N GLY A 96 1.74 25.67 -12.03
CA GLY A 96 1.97 24.84 -10.85
C GLY A 96 1.58 25.56 -9.57
N VAL A 97 1.48 24.81 -8.48
CA VAL A 97 1.08 25.29 -7.17
C VAL A 97 2.16 24.98 -6.14
N ARG A 98 2.33 25.90 -5.18
CA ARG A 98 3.19 25.69 -4.01
C ARG A 98 2.46 25.89 -2.73
N ILE A 99 2.80 25.05 -1.75
CA ILE A 99 2.24 25.11 -0.40
C ILE A 99 3.41 25.17 0.58
N ILE A 100 3.39 26.14 1.49
CA ILE A 100 4.37 26.22 2.59
C ILE A 100 3.69 25.76 3.87
N PHE A 101 4.32 24.86 4.61
CA PHE A 101 3.74 24.26 5.82
C PHE A 101 4.83 23.93 6.85
N LYS A 102 4.43 23.55 8.07
CA LYS A 102 5.31 22.99 9.10
C LYS A 102 4.91 21.56 9.41
N THR A 103 5.84 20.74 9.88
CA THR A 103 5.52 19.41 10.40
C THR A 103 6.53 18.99 11.45
N ASN A 104 6.08 18.17 12.40
CA ASN A 104 6.95 17.51 13.38
C ASN A 104 7.25 16.06 12.99
N GLN A 105 6.70 15.58 11.86
CA GLN A 105 6.88 14.20 11.42
C GLN A 105 8.24 13.99 10.77
N LYS A 106 8.90 12.90 11.14
CA LYS A 106 10.08 12.41 10.43
C LYS A 106 9.64 11.78 9.11
N TYR A 107 10.41 12.03 8.06
CA TYR A 107 10.11 11.53 6.73
C TYR A 107 10.83 10.20 6.48
N ASP A 108 10.08 9.12 6.27
CA ASP A 108 10.65 7.83 5.89
C ASP A 108 10.98 7.80 4.40
N LYS A 109 12.24 8.11 4.06
CA LYS A 109 12.75 8.09 2.69
C LYS A 109 12.80 6.70 2.07
N GLN A 110 12.69 5.61 2.85
CA GLN A 110 12.61 4.24 2.34
C GLN A 110 11.17 3.86 1.98
N LYS A 111 10.18 4.36 2.72
CA LYS A 111 8.76 4.15 2.45
C LYS A 111 8.20 5.11 1.39
N TYR A 112 8.62 6.37 1.37
CA TYR A 112 8.03 7.41 0.52
C TYR A 112 9.00 8.07 -0.47
N TYR A 113 8.51 8.35 -1.68
CA TYR A 113 9.12 9.16 -2.72
C TYR A 113 9.09 10.62 -2.29
N ILE A 114 10.24 11.30 -2.32
CA ILE A 114 10.28 12.77 -2.18
C ILE A 114 9.66 13.45 -3.42
N LYS A 115 9.81 12.82 -4.60
CA LYS A 115 9.26 13.25 -5.88
C LYS A 115 8.46 12.13 -6.53
N ASN A 116 7.18 12.36 -6.78
CA ASN A 116 6.35 11.53 -7.64
C ASN A 116 6.15 12.21 -9.01
N SER A 117 7.11 11.99 -9.91
CA SER A 117 7.12 12.60 -11.25
C SER A 117 5.89 12.28 -12.11
N LYS A 118 5.13 11.21 -11.81
CA LYS A 118 3.95 10.83 -12.58
C LYS A 118 2.80 11.83 -12.44
N ILE A 119 2.74 12.51 -11.30
CA ILE A 119 1.69 13.47 -10.95
C ILE A 119 2.26 14.87 -10.66
N GLY A 120 3.54 15.08 -10.99
CA GLY A 120 4.23 16.36 -10.76
C GLY A 120 4.41 16.76 -9.30
N LEU A 121 4.26 15.84 -8.34
CA LEU A 121 4.25 16.17 -6.90
C LEU A 121 5.62 16.00 -6.26
N GLU A 122 6.06 17.01 -5.53
CA GLU A 122 7.26 16.99 -4.68
C GLU A 122 6.93 17.48 -3.27
N ILE A 123 7.42 16.77 -2.25
CA ILE A 123 7.24 17.16 -0.83
C ILE A 123 8.62 17.25 -0.17
N TYR A 124 9.00 18.46 0.20
CA TYR A 124 10.27 18.81 0.82
C TYR A 124 10.08 19.08 2.31
N ILE A 125 10.65 18.21 3.15
CA ILE A 125 10.59 18.37 4.61
C ILE A 125 11.80 19.17 5.08
N SER A 126 11.53 20.18 5.92
CA SER A 126 12.55 21.00 6.59
C SER A 126 13.65 20.13 7.20
N ASP A 127 14.90 20.57 7.04
CA ASP A 127 16.11 19.97 7.64
C ASP A 127 16.43 18.53 7.15
N GLU A 128 15.54 17.94 6.34
CA GLU A 128 15.71 16.66 5.65
C GLU A 128 16.03 16.83 4.15
N THR A 129 16.10 18.08 3.69
CA THR A 129 16.29 18.49 2.29
C THR A 129 17.34 19.59 2.18
N LYS A 130 17.93 19.72 0.99
CA LYS A 130 18.90 20.76 0.64
C LYS A 130 18.33 21.70 -0.41
N ARG A 131 17.01 21.92 -0.39
CA ARG A 131 16.27 22.60 -1.44
C ARG A 131 15.77 23.96 -0.97
N PHE A 132 15.51 24.82 -1.94
CA PHE A 132 14.76 26.04 -1.77
C PHE A 132 13.59 25.99 -2.76
N VAL A 133 12.55 26.78 -2.49
CA VAL A 133 11.43 26.99 -3.41
C VAL A 133 11.34 28.47 -3.75
N THR A 134 10.76 28.84 -4.89
CA THR A 134 10.48 30.26 -5.15
C THR A 134 9.14 30.68 -4.52
N ILE A 135 9.07 31.95 -4.11
CA ILE A 135 7.89 32.59 -3.55
C ILE A 135 7.44 33.69 -4.49
N THR A 136 6.19 33.68 -4.91
CA THR A 136 5.61 34.63 -5.87
C THR A 136 4.70 35.65 -5.19
N GLY A 137 4.08 35.29 -4.07
CA GLY A 137 3.01 36.07 -3.45
C GLY A 137 1.68 36.02 -4.23
N ASN A 138 1.59 35.27 -5.32
CA ASN A 138 0.35 35.11 -6.10
C ASN A 138 -0.55 34.05 -5.45
N THR A 139 -1.13 34.42 -4.31
CA THR A 139 -1.87 33.51 -3.43
C THR A 139 -3.17 33.02 -4.06
N LEU A 140 -3.55 31.78 -3.77
CA LEU A 140 -4.87 31.21 -4.11
C LEU A 140 -5.95 31.55 -3.07
N ASN A 141 -5.64 32.37 -2.05
CA ASN A 141 -6.53 32.80 -0.97
C ASN A 141 -7.17 31.65 -0.17
N ILE A 142 -6.46 30.52 -0.03
CA ILE A 142 -6.89 29.37 0.78
C ILE A 142 -6.71 29.66 2.27
N SER A 143 -5.50 30.06 2.65
CA SER A 143 -5.14 30.46 4.01
C SER A 143 -3.99 31.47 3.97
N ASN A 144 -4.03 32.44 4.88
CA ASN A 144 -2.93 33.40 5.08
C ASN A 144 -1.92 32.90 6.14
N GLU A 145 -2.15 31.72 6.72
CA GLU A 145 -1.31 31.15 7.76
C GLU A 145 -0.53 29.93 7.26
N ILE A 146 0.60 29.66 7.90
CA ILE A 146 1.40 28.44 7.65
C ILE A 146 0.99 27.41 8.69
N ALA A 147 0.23 26.41 8.26
CA ALA A 147 -0.30 25.36 9.12
C ALA A 147 0.78 24.33 9.53
N THR A 148 0.58 23.67 10.68
CA THR A 148 1.33 22.47 11.05
C THR A 148 0.54 21.24 10.64
N VAL A 149 1.10 20.41 9.76
CA VAL A 149 0.37 19.34 9.06
C VAL A 149 0.95 17.97 9.42
N ASN A 150 0.05 17.02 9.70
CA ASN A 150 0.36 15.59 9.73
C ASN A 150 0.32 15.09 8.28
N LEU A 151 1.38 14.47 7.79
CA LEU A 151 1.54 14.12 6.38
C LEU A 151 1.08 12.71 6.03
N THR A 152 0.77 11.86 7.01
CA THR A 152 0.59 10.42 6.81
C THR A 152 -0.40 10.12 5.67
N SER A 153 -1.58 10.74 5.67
CA SER A 153 -2.60 10.45 4.64
C SER A 153 -2.17 10.86 3.24
N ILE A 154 -1.49 12.00 3.08
CA ILE A 154 -0.98 12.44 1.77
C ILE A 154 0.20 11.58 1.33
N LEU A 155 1.09 11.21 2.25
CA LEU A 155 2.24 10.38 1.93
C LEU A 155 1.82 8.98 1.51
N ASP A 156 0.90 8.36 2.24
CA ASP A 156 0.32 7.06 1.89
C ASP A 156 -0.43 7.14 0.54
N ARG A 157 -1.22 8.20 0.30
CA ARG A 157 -2.00 8.31 -0.94
C ARG A 157 -1.14 8.59 -2.19
N TYR A 158 -0.16 9.49 -2.09
CA TYR A 158 0.51 10.05 -3.28
C TYR A 158 2.00 9.82 -3.33
N MET A 159 2.66 9.48 -2.22
CA MET A 159 4.12 9.43 -2.13
C MET A 159 4.65 8.06 -1.79
N LEU A 160 3.85 7.00 -1.68
CA LEU A 160 4.40 5.65 -1.46
C LEU A 160 5.37 5.25 -2.56
N ARG A 161 6.57 4.82 -2.16
CA ARG A 161 7.46 4.10 -3.05
C ARG A 161 6.75 2.84 -3.51
N ASN A 162 6.91 2.51 -4.80
CA ASN A 162 6.30 1.31 -5.38
C ASN A 162 6.38 0.17 -4.37
N SER A 163 5.19 -0.32 -4.02
CA SER A 163 4.96 -1.25 -2.92
C SER A 163 6.01 -2.37 -2.92
N PRO A 164 6.48 -2.82 -1.74
CA PRO A 164 7.43 -3.95 -1.60
C PRO A 164 7.06 -5.14 -2.49
N ILE A 165 5.76 -5.25 -2.83
CA ILE A 165 5.17 -6.21 -3.74
C ILE A 165 5.78 -6.26 -5.15
N LYS A 166 6.39 -5.18 -5.69
CA LYS A 166 6.86 -5.17 -7.08
C LYS A 166 7.87 -6.28 -7.39
N SER A 167 8.83 -6.48 -6.50
CA SER A 167 9.83 -7.55 -6.66
C SER A 167 9.15 -8.93 -6.63
N PHE A 168 8.16 -9.09 -5.76
CA PHE A 168 7.41 -10.33 -5.59
C PHE A 168 6.45 -10.63 -6.75
N ILE A 169 5.87 -9.61 -7.40
CA ILE A 169 5.08 -9.75 -8.64
C ILE A 169 5.95 -10.32 -9.77
N THR A 170 7.23 -9.97 -9.84
CA THR A 170 8.13 -10.53 -10.85
C THR A 170 8.41 -12.02 -10.58
N SER A 171 8.58 -12.41 -9.32
CA SER A 171 8.96 -13.78 -8.95
C SER A 171 7.79 -14.77 -8.82
N ASP A 172 6.61 -14.33 -8.38
CA ASP A 172 5.45 -15.20 -8.14
C ASP A 172 4.42 -15.08 -9.27
N ALA A 173 4.31 -16.15 -10.08
CA ALA A 173 3.42 -16.19 -11.23
C ALA A 173 1.94 -16.03 -10.86
N LYS A 174 1.50 -16.59 -9.71
CA LYS A 174 0.09 -16.52 -9.28
C LYS A 174 -0.24 -15.15 -8.72
N LEU A 175 0.65 -14.57 -7.92
CA LEU A 175 0.53 -13.16 -7.51
C LEU A 175 0.47 -12.25 -8.74
N ARG A 176 1.33 -12.46 -9.74
CA ARG A 176 1.32 -11.68 -10.98
C ARG A 176 0.00 -11.78 -11.74
N GLU A 177 -0.55 -12.98 -11.87
CA GLU A 177 -1.84 -13.24 -12.52
C GLU A 177 -3.00 -12.57 -11.78
N LEU A 178 -3.02 -12.66 -10.45
CA LEU A 178 -4.05 -12.03 -9.61
C LEU A 178 -3.94 -10.50 -9.64
N TYR A 179 -2.73 -9.97 -9.51
CA TYR A 179 -2.46 -8.53 -9.42
C TYR A 179 -2.68 -7.80 -10.75
N ASN A 180 -2.20 -8.36 -11.87
CA ASN A 180 -2.30 -7.74 -13.20
C ASN A 180 -3.57 -8.16 -13.97
N GLY A 181 -4.40 -9.02 -13.38
CA GLY A 181 -5.63 -9.49 -14.01
C GLY A 181 -6.61 -8.37 -14.30
N LYS A 182 -7.57 -8.62 -15.19
CA LYS A 182 -8.72 -7.72 -15.41
C LYS A 182 -9.95 -8.24 -14.68
N ALA A 183 -10.71 -7.33 -14.09
CA ALA A 183 -11.99 -7.60 -13.49
C ALA A 183 -13.00 -8.10 -14.55
N PRO A 184 -13.83 -9.12 -14.24
CA PRO A 184 -14.80 -9.70 -15.17
C PRO A 184 -15.91 -8.72 -15.61
N GLY A 185 -16.17 -7.65 -14.85
CA GLY A 185 -17.13 -6.60 -15.20
C GLY A 185 -18.52 -6.80 -14.59
N ALA A 186 -19.46 -5.92 -14.99
CA ALA A 186 -20.73 -5.74 -14.30
C ALA A 186 -21.53 -7.03 -14.09
N GLY A 187 -21.83 -7.34 -12.82
CA GLY A 187 -22.70 -8.44 -12.40
C GLY A 187 -21.99 -9.78 -12.12
N ALA A 188 -20.68 -9.88 -12.33
CA ALA A 188 -19.90 -11.05 -11.91
C ALA A 188 -19.45 -10.93 -10.45
N ASP A 189 -19.43 -12.04 -9.71
CA ASP A 189 -18.87 -12.06 -8.35
C ASP A 189 -17.34 -12.03 -8.41
N GLU A 190 -16.75 -11.03 -7.78
CA GLU A 190 -15.31 -10.79 -7.75
C GLU A 190 -14.68 -11.12 -6.39
N SER A 191 -15.50 -11.51 -5.40
CA SER A 191 -15.09 -11.61 -4.00
C SER A 191 -14.05 -12.71 -3.74
N GLU A 192 -14.10 -13.82 -4.47
CA GLU A 192 -13.12 -14.92 -4.38
C GLU A 192 -11.73 -14.46 -4.85
N ARG A 193 -11.69 -13.63 -5.91
CA ARG A 193 -10.44 -13.10 -6.46
C ARG A 193 -9.86 -12.01 -5.57
N ASP A 194 -10.73 -11.20 -4.96
CA ASP A 194 -10.35 -10.23 -3.93
C ASP A 194 -9.61 -10.91 -2.78
N ALA A 195 -10.22 -11.95 -2.20
CA ALA A 195 -9.67 -12.72 -1.09
C ALA A 195 -8.34 -13.40 -1.46
N SER A 196 -8.28 -14.00 -2.65
CA SER A 196 -7.07 -14.68 -3.15
C SER A 196 -5.89 -13.71 -3.31
N LEU A 197 -6.14 -12.53 -3.87
CA LEU A 197 -5.12 -11.49 -4.00
C LEU A 197 -4.68 -10.99 -2.62
N CYS A 198 -5.61 -10.71 -1.71
CA CYS A 198 -5.29 -10.29 -0.34
C CYS A 198 -4.45 -11.32 0.43
N CYS A 199 -4.68 -12.62 0.25
CA CYS A 199 -3.83 -13.66 0.87
C CYS A 199 -2.38 -13.61 0.38
N LYS A 200 -2.17 -13.49 -0.94
CA LYS A 200 -0.81 -13.34 -1.50
C LYS A 200 -0.15 -12.05 -1.03
N LEU A 201 -0.88 -10.94 -1.03
CA LEU A 201 -0.38 -9.65 -0.53
C LEU A 201 -0.01 -9.75 0.95
N ALA A 202 -0.86 -10.36 1.79
CA ALA A 202 -0.59 -10.54 3.21
C ALA A 202 0.69 -11.35 3.46
N TYR A 203 0.94 -12.38 2.64
CA TYR A 203 2.16 -13.19 2.72
C TYR A 203 3.43 -12.35 2.49
N TYR A 204 3.48 -11.63 1.37
CA TYR A 204 4.66 -10.86 0.97
C TYR A 204 4.83 -9.55 1.75
N LEU A 205 3.75 -8.96 2.23
CA LEU A 205 3.74 -7.71 3.00
C LEU A 205 3.69 -7.96 4.51
N ASN A 206 3.99 -9.18 4.95
CA ASN A 206 4.10 -9.57 6.35
C ASN A 206 2.87 -9.23 7.21
N GLY A 207 1.68 -9.29 6.62
CA GLY A 207 0.44 -8.98 7.30
C GLY A 207 0.26 -7.51 7.71
N ASP A 208 0.97 -6.59 7.06
CA ASP A 208 0.72 -5.15 7.20
C ASP A 208 -0.59 -4.78 6.49
N TYR A 209 -1.62 -4.51 7.30
CA TYR A 209 -2.96 -4.19 6.82
C TYR A 209 -2.98 -3.04 5.81
N ASN A 210 -2.26 -1.94 6.10
CA ASN A 210 -2.28 -0.75 5.25
C ASN A 210 -1.57 -1.03 3.92
N ALA A 211 -0.40 -1.68 3.99
CA ALA A 211 0.34 -2.06 2.79
C ALA A 211 -0.45 -3.02 1.89
N ILE A 212 -1.22 -3.95 2.48
CA ILE A 212 -2.11 -4.86 1.74
C ILE A 212 -3.21 -4.09 1.03
N ASN A 213 -3.92 -3.21 1.77
CA ASN A 213 -5.00 -2.41 1.19
C ASN A 213 -4.49 -1.55 0.03
N GLU A 214 -3.35 -0.88 0.20
CA GLU A 214 -2.72 -0.04 -0.82
C GLU A 214 -2.28 -0.85 -2.05
N ALA A 215 -1.64 -1.99 -1.85
CA ALA A 215 -1.23 -2.88 -2.94
C ALA A 215 -2.44 -3.44 -3.71
N PHE A 216 -3.53 -3.72 -3.00
CA PHE A 216 -4.78 -4.15 -3.61
C PHE A 216 -5.41 -3.04 -4.46
N MET A 217 -5.61 -1.84 -3.88
CA MET A 217 -6.22 -0.70 -4.56
C MET A 217 -5.39 -0.15 -5.73
N SER A 218 -4.07 -0.33 -5.70
CA SER A 218 -3.17 0.06 -6.79
C SER A 218 -2.98 -1.03 -7.85
N SER A 219 -3.60 -2.20 -7.68
CA SER A 219 -3.51 -3.28 -8.67
C SER A 219 -4.28 -2.95 -9.96
N PRO A 220 -3.75 -3.30 -11.15
CA PRO A 220 -4.52 -3.23 -12.39
C PRO A 220 -5.88 -3.94 -12.30
N TYR A 221 -5.94 -5.03 -11.53
CA TYR A 221 -7.19 -5.72 -11.22
C TYR A 221 -8.22 -4.79 -10.58
N TYR A 222 -7.90 -4.16 -9.45
CA TYR A 222 -8.80 -3.23 -8.79
C TYR A 222 -9.19 -2.04 -9.67
N LEU A 223 -8.21 -1.45 -10.38
CA LEU A 223 -8.45 -0.29 -11.24
C LEU A 223 -9.43 -0.61 -12.39
N SER A 224 -9.45 -1.86 -12.85
CA SER A 224 -10.33 -2.33 -13.91
C SER A 224 -11.76 -2.68 -13.46
N LYS A 225 -12.04 -2.70 -12.15
CA LYS A 225 -13.38 -2.97 -11.59
C LYS A 225 -14.39 -1.88 -11.96
N ASP A 226 -15.66 -2.24 -11.99
CA ASP A 226 -16.76 -1.27 -12.08
C ASP A 226 -16.92 -0.43 -10.81
N ASP A 227 -17.72 0.63 -10.89
CA ASP A 227 -17.90 1.57 -9.79
C ASP A 227 -18.55 0.93 -8.55
N TYR A 228 -19.45 -0.04 -8.74
CA TYR A 228 -20.08 -0.76 -7.65
C TYR A 228 -19.06 -1.56 -6.84
N HIS A 229 -18.17 -2.30 -7.51
CA HIS A 229 -17.15 -3.11 -6.85
C HIS A 229 -16.04 -2.25 -6.21
N LYS A 230 -15.71 -1.09 -6.80
CA LYS A 230 -14.83 -0.10 -6.16
C LYS A 230 -15.47 0.46 -4.89
N GLN A 231 -16.74 0.87 -4.94
CA GLN A 231 -17.49 1.36 -3.78
C GLN A 231 -17.63 0.28 -2.70
N LYS A 232 -17.87 -0.98 -3.08
CA LYS A 232 -17.93 -2.13 -2.16
C LYS A 232 -16.62 -2.29 -1.36
N TRP A 233 -15.46 -2.12 -2.00
CA TRP A 233 -14.16 -2.16 -1.32
C TRP A 233 -13.93 -0.99 -0.36
N LEU A 234 -14.53 0.17 -0.62
CA LEU A 234 -14.40 1.33 0.27
C LEU A 234 -15.21 1.19 1.57
N ARG A 235 -16.13 0.23 1.65
CA ARG A 235 -16.84 -0.08 2.88
C ARG A 235 -15.92 -0.81 3.86
N ASP A 236 -15.83 -0.29 5.09
CA ASP A 236 -14.94 -0.84 6.11
C ASP A 236 -15.26 -2.31 6.43
N ASP A 237 -16.54 -2.70 6.48
CA ASP A 237 -16.94 -4.07 6.79
C ASP A 237 -16.39 -5.13 5.82
N TYR A 238 -16.50 -4.87 4.52
CA TYR A 238 -16.02 -5.79 3.49
C TYR A 238 -14.49 -5.79 3.41
N LYS A 239 -13.88 -4.61 3.42
CA LYS A 239 -12.42 -4.42 3.39
C LYS A 239 -11.75 -5.07 4.60
N ASP A 240 -12.24 -4.78 5.80
CA ASP A 240 -11.69 -5.31 7.05
C ASP A 240 -11.83 -6.82 7.11
N SER A 241 -13.00 -7.37 6.76
CA SER A 241 -13.20 -8.83 6.74
C SER A 241 -12.23 -9.51 5.77
N THR A 242 -12.02 -8.93 4.59
CA THR A 242 -11.18 -9.53 3.55
C THR A 242 -9.70 -9.45 3.90
N ILE A 243 -9.21 -8.28 4.35
CA ILE A 243 -7.80 -8.07 4.69
C ILE A 243 -7.45 -8.77 6.01
N ASN A 244 -8.22 -8.60 7.08
CA ASN A 244 -7.94 -9.26 8.36
C ASN A 244 -8.10 -10.77 8.26
N GLY A 245 -9.04 -11.24 7.45
CA GLY A 245 -9.11 -12.64 7.01
C GLY A 245 -7.76 -13.07 6.46
N ALA A 246 -7.29 -12.47 5.37
CA ALA A 246 -5.99 -12.78 4.76
C ALA A 246 -4.79 -12.71 5.74
N ILE A 247 -4.74 -11.71 6.62
CA ILE A 247 -3.67 -11.57 7.62
C ILE A 247 -3.69 -12.72 8.63
N SER A 248 -4.86 -13.04 9.18
CA SER A 248 -5.02 -14.15 10.13
C SER A 248 -4.53 -15.46 9.51
N LEU A 249 -4.85 -15.67 8.24
CA LEU A 249 -4.45 -16.84 7.45
C LEU A 249 -2.96 -16.93 7.24
N VAL A 250 -2.30 -15.81 6.94
CA VAL A 250 -0.84 -15.74 6.76
C VAL A 250 -0.08 -15.75 8.07
N ARG A 251 -0.64 -15.24 9.17
CA ARG A 251 0.02 -15.27 10.48
C ARG A 251 0.00 -16.65 11.08
N THR A 252 -1.13 -17.34 10.97
CA THR A 252 -1.18 -18.78 11.24
C THR A 252 -0.26 -19.52 10.29
N SER A 253 -0.17 -19.07 9.02
CA SER A 253 0.83 -19.28 7.93
C SER A 253 2.32 -19.44 8.24
N LYS A 254 2.83 -18.60 9.14
CA LYS A 254 4.26 -18.56 9.47
C LYS A 254 4.52 -19.46 10.67
N PRO A 255 5.49 -20.39 10.61
CA PRO A 255 5.84 -21.18 11.78
C PRO A 255 6.35 -20.24 12.88
N SER A 256 5.62 -20.14 13.98
CA SER A 256 6.27 -19.74 15.23
C SER A 256 7.28 -20.84 15.60
N PRO A 257 8.48 -20.47 16.08
CA PRO A 257 9.55 -21.42 16.33
C PRO A 257 9.22 -22.27 17.56
N ASN A 258 8.71 -23.48 17.31
CA ASN A 258 9.18 -24.73 17.91
C ASN A 258 8.29 -25.89 17.40
N ILE A 259 8.61 -26.40 16.20
CA ILE A 259 8.14 -27.70 15.70
C ILE A 259 9.37 -28.55 15.40
N SER A 260 10.29 -28.62 16.35
CA SER A 260 11.31 -29.67 16.37
C SER A 260 10.73 -31.02 16.81
N ASP A 261 9.47 -31.09 17.29
CA ASP A 261 8.94 -32.28 17.98
C ASP A 261 7.78 -33.01 17.30
N ILE A 262 7.35 -32.64 16.09
CA ILE A 262 6.36 -33.45 15.36
C ILE A 262 6.75 -33.60 13.89
N LYS A 263 7.64 -34.56 13.59
CA LYS A 263 7.73 -35.18 12.26
C LYS A 263 6.52 -36.10 12.05
N GLN A 264 5.33 -35.53 11.90
CA GLN A 264 4.19 -36.34 11.46
C GLN A 264 4.30 -36.50 9.95
N GLU A 265 4.67 -37.71 9.51
CA GLU A 265 4.57 -38.03 8.09
C GLU A 265 3.09 -38.13 7.71
N PHE A 266 2.70 -37.32 6.73
CA PHE A 266 1.37 -37.39 6.14
C PHE A 266 1.40 -38.26 4.89
N GLU A 267 0.38 -39.09 4.75
CA GLU A 267 0.15 -39.88 3.54
C GLU A 267 -0.08 -38.96 2.33
N LEU A 268 0.32 -39.43 1.14
CA LEU A 268 0.18 -38.68 -0.12
C LEU A 268 -1.14 -39.05 -0.82
N ASN A 269 -2.25 -38.87 -0.11
CA ASN A 269 -3.63 -39.13 -0.55
C ASN A 269 -4.58 -38.06 0.03
N ASP A 270 -5.86 -38.09 -0.33
CA ASP A 270 -6.81 -37.06 0.11
C ASP A 270 -6.91 -36.97 1.64
N THR A 271 -7.03 -38.10 2.34
CA THR A 271 -7.10 -38.13 3.81
C THR A 271 -5.83 -37.59 4.48
N GLY A 272 -4.66 -37.89 3.94
CA GLY A 272 -3.38 -37.34 4.39
C GLY A 272 -3.27 -35.84 4.14
N ASN A 273 -3.78 -35.36 3.01
CA ASN A 273 -3.88 -33.94 2.71
C ASN A 273 -4.86 -33.22 3.65
N SER A 274 -5.96 -33.87 4.02
CA SER A 274 -6.90 -33.36 5.02
C SER A 274 -6.28 -33.30 6.40
N ARG A 275 -5.50 -34.31 6.79
CA ARG A 275 -4.74 -34.30 8.04
C ARG A 275 -3.71 -33.15 8.07
N ARG A 276 -3.01 -32.89 6.96
CA ARG A 276 -2.13 -31.70 6.82
C ARG A 276 -2.92 -30.43 7.03
N PHE A 277 -4.04 -30.29 6.33
CA PHE A 277 -4.94 -29.14 6.44
C PHE A 277 -5.42 -28.90 7.87
N VAL A 278 -5.87 -29.93 8.58
CA VAL A 278 -6.40 -29.80 9.95
C VAL A 278 -5.29 -29.54 10.95
N SER A 279 -4.15 -30.21 10.82
CA SER A 279 -2.95 -29.89 11.60
C SER A 279 -2.55 -28.43 11.45
N ARG A 280 -2.83 -27.83 10.30
CA ARG A 280 -2.43 -26.47 9.94
C ARG A 280 -3.42 -25.40 10.35
N PHE A 281 -4.73 -25.68 10.22
CA PHE A 281 -5.78 -24.67 10.23
C PHE A 281 -6.90 -24.94 11.24
N SER A 282 -6.87 -26.04 12.00
CA SER A 282 -7.94 -26.41 12.96
C SER A 282 -8.29 -25.34 14.01
N ASN A 283 -7.37 -24.41 14.27
CA ASN A 283 -7.57 -23.28 15.18
C ASN A 283 -8.40 -22.14 14.56
N ILE A 284 -8.52 -22.07 13.24
CA ILE A 284 -9.18 -20.97 12.53
C ILE A 284 -10.25 -21.43 11.54
N VAL A 285 -10.42 -22.74 11.35
CA VAL A 285 -11.51 -23.32 10.56
C VAL A 285 -12.31 -24.31 11.39
N LYS A 286 -13.63 -24.24 11.21
CA LYS A 286 -14.56 -25.26 11.69
C LYS A 286 -15.54 -25.58 10.60
N TYR A 287 -16.11 -26.79 10.64
CA TYR A 287 -17.23 -27.14 9.78
C TYR A 287 -18.48 -27.24 10.66
N ASN A 288 -19.43 -26.34 10.44
CA ASN A 288 -20.71 -26.38 11.13
C ASN A 288 -21.58 -27.46 10.47
N VAL A 289 -21.81 -28.55 11.20
CA VAL A 289 -22.52 -29.72 10.66
C VAL A 289 -24.03 -29.50 10.54
N GLU A 290 -24.61 -28.60 11.34
CA GLU A 290 -26.04 -28.27 11.30
C GLU A 290 -26.36 -27.38 10.10
N ASN A 291 -25.50 -26.40 9.84
CA ASN A 291 -25.64 -25.44 8.74
C ASN A 291 -24.92 -25.90 7.45
N MET A 292 -24.27 -27.07 7.49
CA MET A 292 -23.49 -27.68 6.41
C MET A 292 -22.51 -26.71 5.74
N ARG A 293 -21.79 -25.90 6.52
CA ARG A 293 -20.90 -24.86 6.00
C ARG A 293 -19.62 -24.71 6.79
N TRP A 294 -18.59 -24.23 6.10
CA TRP A 294 -17.36 -23.82 6.74
C TRP A 294 -17.55 -22.52 7.51
N MET A 295 -16.89 -22.45 8.66
CA MET A 295 -16.80 -21.30 9.55
C MET A 295 -15.32 -20.94 9.70
N ILE A 296 -15.02 -19.65 9.70
CA ILE A 296 -13.67 -19.12 9.84
C ILE A 296 -13.62 -18.16 11.03
N PHE A 297 -12.53 -18.23 11.79
CA PHE A 297 -12.24 -17.25 12.81
C PHE A 297 -11.53 -16.03 12.21
N ASN A 298 -12.18 -14.87 12.24
CA ASN A 298 -11.62 -13.62 11.68
C ASN A 298 -10.62 -12.92 12.61
N GLY A 299 -10.25 -13.55 13.73
CA GLY A 299 -9.43 -12.96 14.79
C GLY A 299 -10.23 -12.38 15.96
N LYS A 300 -11.56 -12.23 15.82
CA LYS A 300 -12.46 -11.74 16.87
C LYS A 300 -13.63 -12.67 17.13
N HIS A 301 -14.28 -13.19 16.09
CA HIS A 301 -15.39 -14.12 16.20
C HIS A 301 -15.41 -15.10 15.02
N TRP A 302 -16.18 -16.17 15.19
CA TRP A 302 -16.45 -17.12 14.12
C TRP A 302 -17.51 -16.59 13.17
N GLN A 303 -17.25 -16.67 11.87
CA GLN A 303 -18.18 -16.25 10.84
C GLN A 303 -18.27 -17.31 9.72
N PRO A 304 -19.42 -17.42 9.01
CA PRO A 304 -19.50 -18.27 7.83
C PRO A 304 -18.46 -17.91 6.77
N ASP A 305 -17.86 -18.91 6.13
CA ASP A 305 -16.97 -18.70 4.99
C ASP A 305 -17.78 -18.39 3.72
N ILE A 306 -18.17 -17.13 3.57
CA ILE A 306 -18.93 -16.67 2.39
C ILE A 306 -18.06 -16.35 1.17
N GLN A 307 -16.73 -16.36 1.31
CA GLN A 307 -15.77 -16.01 0.25
C GLN A 307 -14.92 -17.20 -0.22
N LEU A 308 -15.25 -18.43 0.20
CA LEU A 308 -14.52 -19.66 -0.13
C LEU A 308 -13.05 -19.64 0.32
N ASN A 309 -12.74 -18.92 1.39
CA ASN A 309 -11.38 -18.82 1.93
C ASN A 309 -10.84 -20.20 2.35
N VAL A 310 -11.67 -21.09 2.89
CA VAL A 310 -11.25 -22.46 3.25
C VAL A 310 -10.70 -23.23 2.04
N LYS A 311 -11.23 -22.97 0.85
CA LYS A 311 -10.72 -23.56 -0.40
C LYS A 311 -9.34 -23.03 -0.77
N ASN A 312 -9.06 -21.77 -0.48
CA ASN A 312 -7.73 -21.19 -0.65
C ASN A 312 -6.70 -21.80 0.33
N PHE A 313 -7.12 -22.24 1.53
CA PHE A 313 -6.20 -22.88 2.48
C PHE A 313 -5.73 -24.25 2.00
N ALA A 314 -6.57 -24.97 1.24
CA ALA A 314 -6.13 -26.19 0.57
C ALA A 314 -4.99 -25.92 -0.44
N GLU A 315 -4.95 -24.74 -1.08
CA GLU A 315 -3.83 -24.35 -1.94
C GLU A 315 -2.55 -24.08 -1.14
N ILE A 316 -2.66 -23.48 0.05
CA ILE A 316 -1.51 -23.26 0.93
C ILE A 316 -0.84 -24.60 1.27
N ILE A 317 -1.62 -25.64 1.57
CA ILE A 317 -1.09 -27.00 1.78
C ILE A 317 -0.34 -27.52 0.55
N ALA A 318 -0.81 -27.24 -0.67
CA ALA A 318 -0.12 -27.63 -1.90
C ALA A 318 1.22 -26.89 -2.07
N GLU A 319 1.28 -25.60 -1.76
CA GLU A 319 2.53 -24.83 -1.81
C GLU A 319 3.52 -25.28 -0.73
N GLU A 320 3.06 -25.58 0.49
CA GLU A 320 3.90 -26.14 1.56
C GLU A 320 4.49 -27.50 1.14
N MET A 321 3.66 -28.40 0.60
CA MET A 321 4.13 -29.69 0.07
C MET A 321 5.14 -29.53 -1.08
N LYS A 322 4.98 -28.51 -1.92
CA LYS A 322 5.91 -28.21 -3.01
C LYS A 322 7.25 -27.69 -2.48
N TYR A 323 7.22 -26.85 -1.45
CA TYR A 323 8.44 -26.41 -0.76
C TYR A 323 9.13 -27.58 -0.07
N GLU A 324 8.40 -28.44 0.66
CA GLU A 324 8.92 -29.69 1.22
C GLU A 324 9.62 -30.51 0.13
N ALA A 325 8.95 -30.76 -0.99
CA ALA A 325 9.51 -31.49 -2.13
C ALA A 325 10.82 -30.89 -2.66
N SER A 326 10.97 -29.55 -2.66
CA SER A 326 12.20 -28.89 -3.11
C SER A 326 13.41 -29.13 -2.21
N MET A 327 13.17 -29.49 -0.94
CA MET A 327 14.20 -29.77 0.06
C MET A 327 14.48 -31.28 0.22
N MET A 328 13.74 -32.14 -0.48
CA MET A 328 13.88 -33.60 -0.37
C MET A 328 15.11 -34.11 -1.11
N THR A 329 15.84 -35.04 -0.48
CA THR A 329 16.97 -35.76 -1.09
C THR A 329 16.53 -37.05 -1.77
N ASP A 330 15.44 -37.67 -1.34
CA ASP A 330 14.87 -38.87 -1.98
C ASP A 330 14.08 -38.48 -3.24
N ALA A 331 14.66 -38.76 -4.40
CA ALA A 331 14.08 -38.43 -5.70
C ALA A 331 12.75 -39.14 -5.96
N LYS A 332 12.56 -40.38 -5.50
CA LYS A 332 11.31 -41.12 -5.70
C LYS A 332 10.19 -40.47 -4.90
N ARG A 333 10.46 -40.19 -3.63
CA ARG A 333 9.48 -39.57 -2.73
C ARG A 333 9.18 -38.12 -3.12
N GLN A 334 10.17 -37.38 -3.62
CA GLN A 334 9.99 -36.05 -4.22
C GLN A 334 8.98 -36.08 -5.38
N VAL A 335 9.12 -37.05 -6.31
CA VAL A 335 8.20 -37.20 -7.44
C VAL A 335 6.78 -37.56 -6.97
N GLU A 336 6.64 -38.43 -5.97
CA GLU A 336 5.33 -38.76 -5.37
C GLU A 336 4.68 -37.51 -4.73
N MET A 337 5.46 -36.71 -3.98
CA MET A 337 4.98 -35.46 -3.37
C MET A 337 4.49 -34.48 -4.43
N LEU A 338 5.28 -34.27 -5.50
CA LEU A 338 4.89 -33.36 -6.58
C LEU A 338 3.63 -33.83 -7.33
N LYS A 339 3.42 -35.14 -7.49
CA LYS A 339 2.16 -35.67 -8.02
C LYS A 339 0.98 -35.38 -7.10
N ASN A 340 1.17 -35.51 -5.80
CA ASN A 340 0.14 -35.20 -4.81
C ASN A 340 -0.17 -33.68 -4.76
N VAL A 341 0.84 -32.82 -4.92
CA VAL A 341 0.66 -31.37 -5.11
C VAL A 341 -0.25 -31.08 -6.32
N GLN A 342 0.02 -31.72 -7.47
CA GLN A 342 -0.83 -31.57 -8.66
C GLN A 342 -2.27 -32.05 -8.42
N ARG A 343 -2.46 -33.11 -7.62
CA ARG A 343 -3.79 -33.57 -7.21
C ARG A 343 -4.54 -32.49 -6.42
N VAL A 344 -3.89 -31.86 -5.43
CA VAL A 344 -4.52 -30.81 -4.61
C VAL A 344 -4.79 -29.53 -5.39
N TYR A 345 -4.00 -29.19 -6.43
CA TYR A 345 -4.33 -28.03 -7.26
C TYR A 345 -5.63 -28.18 -8.05
N ASN A 346 -6.03 -29.40 -8.39
CA ASN A 346 -7.28 -29.67 -9.10
C ASN A 346 -8.48 -29.39 -8.20
N THR A 347 -9.55 -28.81 -8.76
CA THR A 347 -10.80 -28.51 -8.02
C THR A 347 -11.34 -29.74 -7.29
N SER A 348 -11.41 -30.88 -7.97
CA SER A 348 -11.87 -32.14 -7.37
C SER A 348 -10.97 -32.62 -6.23
N GLY A 349 -9.66 -32.34 -6.28
CA GLY A 349 -8.72 -32.66 -5.21
C GLY A 349 -8.89 -31.76 -3.99
N LYS A 350 -9.13 -30.45 -4.18
CA LYS A 350 -9.48 -29.53 -3.09
C LYS A 350 -10.78 -29.94 -2.42
N GLU A 351 -11.80 -30.27 -3.22
CA GLU A 351 -13.09 -30.72 -2.72
C GLU A 351 -12.97 -32.02 -1.93
N ALA A 352 -12.21 -32.99 -2.42
CA ALA A 352 -11.95 -34.24 -1.70
C ALA A 352 -11.21 -34.01 -0.38
N LEU A 353 -10.12 -33.23 -0.41
CA LEU A 353 -9.36 -32.83 0.79
C LEU A 353 -10.27 -32.17 1.83
N LEU A 354 -11.05 -31.17 1.42
CA LEU A 354 -11.91 -30.45 2.34
C LEU A 354 -13.03 -31.33 2.86
N LYS A 355 -13.64 -32.15 2.02
CA LYS A 355 -14.70 -33.08 2.43
C LYS A 355 -14.21 -34.04 3.51
N GLU A 356 -13.06 -34.65 3.31
CA GLU A 356 -12.42 -35.52 4.30
C GLU A 356 -12.07 -34.76 5.60
N ALA A 357 -11.66 -33.49 5.50
CA ALA A 357 -11.35 -32.65 6.66
C ALA A 357 -12.57 -32.36 7.56
N GLN A 358 -13.80 -32.38 7.03
CA GLN A 358 -15.03 -32.14 7.79
C GLN A 358 -15.24 -33.14 8.93
N HIS A 359 -14.64 -34.33 8.83
CA HIS A 359 -14.82 -35.42 9.79
C HIS A 359 -13.64 -35.58 10.76
N ILE A 360 -12.57 -34.80 10.60
CA ILE A 360 -11.38 -34.92 11.44
C ILE A 360 -11.62 -34.19 12.78
N GLN A 361 -11.22 -34.84 13.87
CA GLN A 361 -11.36 -34.29 15.22
C GLN A 361 -10.83 -32.85 15.32
N GLY A 362 -11.62 -31.97 15.94
CA GLY A 362 -11.29 -30.56 16.09
C GLY A 362 -11.82 -29.66 14.96
N VAL A 363 -12.38 -30.21 13.89
CA VAL A 363 -13.02 -29.42 12.81
C VAL A 363 -14.55 -29.34 12.94
N PRO A 364 -15.31 -30.46 13.12
CA PRO A 364 -16.76 -30.37 13.23
C PRO A 364 -17.19 -29.54 14.45
N CYS A 365 -18.25 -28.76 14.28
CA CYS A 365 -18.91 -27.97 15.32
C CYS A 365 -20.42 -27.87 15.05
N ILE A 366 -21.18 -27.46 16.06
CA ILE A 366 -22.61 -27.12 15.99
C ILE A 366 -22.83 -25.65 16.33
N ASN A 367 -24.05 -25.12 16.15
CA ASN A 367 -24.34 -23.72 16.45
C ASN A 367 -24.03 -23.34 17.90
N ASP A 368 -24.42 -24.21 18.85
CA ASP A 368 -24.17 -24.04 20.28
C ASP A 368 -22.68 -23.92 20.66
N ASP A 369 -21.76 -24.38 19.80
CA ASP A 369 -20.32 -24.25 20.08
C ASP A 369 -19.84 -22.80 19.97
N PHE A 370 -20.56 -21.94 19.23
CA PHE A 370 -20.24 -20.52 19.09
C PHE A 370 -20.86 -19.65 20.18
N ASP A 371 -21.95 -20.11 20.79
CA ASP A 371 -22.65 -19.41 21.87
C ASP A 371 -22.00 -19.65 23.25
N ARG A 372 -21.00 -20.54 23.32
CA ARG A 372 -20.29 -20.90 24.55
C ARG A 372 -19.03 -20.08 24.82
N ASP A 373 -18.69 -19.10 23.97
CA ASP A 373 -17.57 -18.18 24.22
C ASP A 373 -18.06 -16.92 24.96
N ILE A 374 -18.00 -16.95 26.30
CA ILE A 374 -18.52 -15.93 27.23
C ILE A 374 -17.53 -14.75 27.44
N TYR A 375 -16.55 -14.56 26.56
CA TYR A 375 -15.60 -13.43 26.64
C TYR A 375 -15.47 -12.80 25.25
N ALA A 376 -16.06 -11.64 24.92
CA ALA A 376 -15.94 -10.32 25.58
C ALA A 376 -14.49 -9.91 25.82
#